data_AF-A0A947ARK8-F1
#
_entry.id   AF-A0A947ARK8-F1
#
_cell.length_a   1.000
_cell.length_b   1.000
_cell.length_c   1.000
_cell.angle_alpha   90.00
_cell.angle_beta   90.00
_cell.angle_gamma   90.00
#
_symmetry.space_group_name_H-M   'P 1'
#
loop_
_entity.id
_entity.type
_entity.pdbx_description
1 polymer ?
#
loop_
_entity_poly.entity_id
_entity_poly.type
_entity_poly.pdbx_seq_one_letter_code
_entity_poly.pdbx_strand_id
1 'polypeptide(L)' 'MPHNRKEIREFLKKQFNLSGDQIDTMLPGFIDTLASHMSHLEEAFQSGDIVRLGKAGHVIKGALL' A
#
# COMPACT_ATOMS: atom_id res chain seq x y z
N MET A 1 -3.81 -10.73 12.05
CA MET A 1 -3.09 -9.66 11.33
C MET A 1 -2.00 -8.91 12.15
N PRO A 2 -1.15 -9.52 13.03
CA PRO A 2 0.01 -8.81 13.61
C PRO A 2 1.33 -9.01 12.83
N HIS A 3 1.49 -10.15 12.13
CA HIS A 3 2.75 -10.52 11.47
C HIS A 3 3.17 -9.54 10.36
N ASN A 4 2.20 -9.12 9.53
CA ASN A 4 2.45 -8.25 8.39
C ASN A 4 3.01 -6.87 8.80
N ARG A 5 2.61 -6.31 9.96
CA ARG A 5 3.12 -4.99 10.41
C ARG A 5 4.61 -5.05 10.74
N LYS A 6 5.07 -6.14 11.36
CA LYS A 6 6.49 -6.32 11.71
C LYS A 6 7.35 -6.46 10.46
N GLU A 7 6.88 -7.23 9.48
CA GLU A 7 7.56 -7.42 8.19
C GLU A 7 7.64 -6.11 7.39
N ILE A 8 6.55 -5.34 7.33
CA ILE A 8 6.54 -4.03 6.70
C ILE A 8 7.51 -3.08 7.42
N ARG A 9 7.53 -3.07 8.76
CA ARG A 9 8.49 -2.26 9.53
C ARG A 9 9.94 -2.59 9.19
N GLU A 10 10.27 -3.87 9.17
CA GLU A 10 11.63 -4.35 8.85
C GLU A 10 12.01 -4.03 7.40
N PHE A 11 11.08 -4.19 6.47
CA PHE A 11 11.30 -3.80 5.07
C PHE A 11 11.55 -2.30 4.93
N LEU A 12 10.70 -1.46 5.52
CA LEU A 12 10.84 0.00 5.46
C LEU A 12 12.16 0.47 6.07
N LYS A 13 12.57 -0.14 7.19
CA LYS A 13 13.86 0.11 7.83
C LYS A 13 15.03 -0.24 6.92
N LYS A 14 14.99 -1.41 6.27
CA LYS A 14 16.09 -1.90 5.41
C LYS A 14 16.16 -1.17 4.08
N GLN A 15 15.02 -0.95 3.43
CA GLN A 15 14.94 -0.42 2.07
C GLN A 15 15.13 1.10 2.02
N PHE A 16 14.57 1.81 3.00
CA PHE A 16 14.56 3.29 3.01
C PHE A 16 15.40 3.89 4.15
N ASN A 17 16.12 3.06 4.91
CA ASN A 17 16.98 3.45 6.03
C ASN A 17 16.27 4.36 7.07
N LEU A 18 14.99 4.12 7.30
CA LEU A 18 14.17 4.92 8.20
C LEU A 18 14.42 4.54 9.67
N SER A 19 14.44 5.55 10.53
CA SER A 19 14.45 5.36 11.99
C SER A 19 13.12 4.79 12.50
N GLY A 20 13.12 4.23 13.72
CA GLY A 20 11.91 3.71 14.35
C GLY A 20 10.78 4.74 14.41
N ASP A 21 11.11 5.96 14.84
CA ASP A 21 10.13 7.05 15.01
C ASP A 21 9.56 7.53 13.67
N GLN A 22 10.38 7.59 12.62
CA GLN A 22 9.91 7.90 11.26
C GLN A 22 8.95 6.83 10.75
N ILE A 23 9.24 5.54 11.01
CA ILE A 23 8.33 4.47 10.61
C ILE A 23 7.04 4.53 11.41
N ASP A 24 7.10 4.73 12.73
CA ASP A 24 5.90 4.79 13.57
C ASP A 24 4.99 5.98 13.20
N THR A 25 5.58 7.07 12.71
CA THR A 25 4.85 8.23 12.17
C THR A 25 4.22 7.95 10.80
N MET A 26 4.94 7.32 9.88
CA MET A 26 4.47 7.15 8.48
C MET A 26 3.62 5.90 8.26
N LEU A 27 3.86 4.84 9.03
CA LEU A 27 3.25 3.53 8.82
C LEU A 27 1.71 3.55 8.85
N PRO A 28 1.04 4.29 9.77
CA PRO A 28 -0.42 4.38 9.75
C PRO A 28 -0.95 4.93 8.41
N GLY A 29 -0.44 6.09 7.97
CA GLY A 29 -0.88 6.71 6.72
C GLY A 29 -0.53 5.89 5.48
N PHE A 30 0.60 5.18 5.50
CA PHE A 30 0.96 4.23 4.45
C PHE A 30 -0.07 3.08 4.34
N ILE A 31 -0.44 2.48 5.47
CA ILE A 31 -1.44 1.41 5.50
C ILE A 31 -2.82 1.91 5.04
N ASP A 32 -3.23 3.10 5.48
CA ASP A 32 -4.51 3.70 5.08
C ASP A 32 -4.55 3.97 3.57
N THR A 33 -3.45 4.48 3.01
CA THR A 33 -3.31 4.73 1.57
C THR A 33 -3.36 3.42 0.78
N LEU A 34 -2.64 2.39 1.23
CA LEU A 34 -2.64 1.07 0.59
C LEU A 34 -4.03 0.44 0.64
N ALA A 35 -4.74 0.53 1.77
CA ALA A 35 -6.10 0.05 1.91
C ALA A 35 -7.05 0.76 0.92
N SER A 36 -6.97 2.09 0.81
CA SER A 36 -7.76 2.87 -0.15
C SER A 36 -7.52 2.43 -1.59
N HIS A 37 -6.25 2.22 -1.99
CA HIS A 37 -5.95 1.75 -3.33
C HIS A 37 -6.51 0.34 -3.60
N MET A 38 -6.41 -0.57 -2.62
CA MET A 38 -6.99 -1.92 -2.73
C MET A 38 -8.51 -1.89 -2.87
N SER A 39 -9.20 -1.02 -2.12
CA SER A 39 -10.65 -0.82 -2.29
C SER A 39 -11.01 -0.30 -3.67
N HIS A 40 -10.26 0.68 -4.21
CA HIS A 40 -10.50 1.16 -5.58
C HIS A 40 -10.29 0.08 -6.64
N LEU A 41 -9.31 -0.82 -6.43
CA LEU A 41 -9.07 -1.95 -7.32
C LEU A 41 -10.22 -2.96 -7.26
N GLU A 42 -10.70 -3.27 -6.06
CA GLU A 42 -11.84 -4.15 -5.84
C GLU A 42 -13.13 -3.58 -6.48
N GLU A 43 -13.44 -2.31 -6.25
CA GLU A 43 -14.58 -1.64 -6.89
C GLU A 43 -14.49 -1.68 -8.41
N ALA A 44 -13.30 -1.40 -8.97
CA ALA A 44 -13.10 -1.44 -10.41
C ALA A 44 -13.29 -2.86 -10.97
N PHE A 45 -12.78 -3.88 -10.26
CA PHE A 45 -12.97 -5.27 -10.63
C PHE A 45 -14.45 -5.68 -10.60
N GLN A 46 -15.16 -5.36 -9.52
CA GLN A 46 -16.59 -5.65 -9.36
C GLN A 46 -17.46 -4.94 -10.40
N SER A 47 -17.08 -3.73 -10.82
CA SER A 47 -17.80 -2.98 -11.85
C SER A 47 -17.66 -3.55 -13.27
N GLY A 48 -16.72 -4.47 -13.51
CA GLY A 48 -16.40 -4.98 -14.84
C GLY A 48 -15.71 -3.96 -15.76
N ASP A 49 -15.38 -2.76 -15.26
CA ASP A 49 -14.69 -1.72 -16.02
C ASP A 49 -13.18 -2.02 -16.07
N ILE A 50 -12.76 -2.73 -17.12
CA ILE A 50 -11.38 -3.14 -17.37
C ILE A 50 -10.45 -1.92 -17.50
N VAL A 51 -10.94 -0.78 -18.00
CA VAL A 51 -10.12 0.44 -18.14
C VAL A 51 -9.84 1.04 -16.77
N ARG A 52 -10.87 1.15 -15.93
CA ARG A 52 -10.72 1.62 -14.54
C ARG A 52 -9.85 0.66 -13.73
N LEU A 53 -10.00 -0.65 -13.94
CA LEU A 53 -9.18 -1.68 -13.30
C LEU A 53 -7.69 -1.54 -13.68
N GLY A 54 -7.39 -1.36 -14.97
CA GLY A 54 -6.03 -1.13 -15.45
C GLY A 54 -5.40 0.13 -14.85
N LYS A 55 -6.16 1.22 -14.72
CA LYS A 55 -5.68 2.46 -14.06
C LYS A 55 -5.42 2.25 -12.58
N ALA A 56 -6.36 1.64 -11.84
CA ALA A 56 -6.19 1.36 -10.42
C ALA A 56 -4.97 0.45 -10.16
N GLY A 57 -4.78 -0.58 -10.99
CA GLY A 57 -3.59 -1.44 -10.93
C GLY A 57 -2.29 -0.70 -11.23
N HIS A 58 -2.29 0.25 -12.18
CA HIS A 58 -1.11 1.07 -12.49
C HIS A 58 -0.72 1.98 -11.32
N VAL A 59 -1.70 2.60 -10.64
CA VAL A 59 -1.45 3.43 -9.46
C VAL A 59 -0.85 2.60 -8.32
N ILE A 60 -1.42 1.43 -8.03
CA ILE A 60 -0.86 0.51 -7.01
C ILE A 60 0.56 0.11 -7.35
N LYS A 61 0.81 -0.27 -8.61
CA LYS A 61 2.15 -0.62 -9.07
C LYS A 61 3.13 0.54 -8.87
N GLY A 62 2.74 1.77 -9.19
CA GLY A 62 3.58 2.95 -9.00
C GLY A 62 3.85 3.29 -7.52
N ALA A 63 2.90 3.00 -6.62
CA ALA A 63 3.08 3.22 -5.19
C ALA A 63 3.97 2.17 -4.49
N LEU A 64 4.17 1.00 -5.12
CA LEU A 64 4.90 -0.13 -4.55
C LEU A 64 6.28 -0.39 -5.21
N LEU A 65 6.65 0.38 -6.23
CA LEU A 65 7.95 0.33 -6.91
C LEU A 65 8.82 1.52 -6.50
#